data_AF-A0AAD6D2M5-F1
#
_entry.id   AF-A0AAD6D2M5-F1
#
_cell.length_a   1.000
_cell.length_b   1.000
_cell.length_c   1.000
_cell.angle_alpha   90.00
_cell.angle_beta   90.00
_cell.angle_gamma   90.00
#
_symmetry.space_group_name_H-M   'P 1'
#
loop_
_entity.id
_entity.type
_entity.pdbx_description
1 polymer ?
#
loop_
_entity_poly.entity_id
_entity_poly.type
_entity_poly.pdbx_seq_one_letter_code
_entity_poly.pdbx_strand_id
1 'polypeptide(L)'
;MLLNDEVGGPARQGWDTSLYEYWLDCLMQEFNLRMYNEFRRQALDDLFTRHTDDGFNFLMEYYRLAVGSPFRIHPRILSDLVGLCRDEAFKPRDAIFSLIETAVANDQGNEKFHKIDFIRKQFTRAFGNQWRGTGRKSYH
;
A
#
# COMPACT_ATOMS: atom_id res chain seq x y z
N MET A 1 16.15 -53.03 1.19
CA MET A 1 15.39 -52.75 2.44
C MET A 1 16.31 -51.91 3.31
N LEU A 2 16.13 -50.63 3.60
CA LEU A 2 15.03 -49.67 3.40
C LEU A 2 15.65 -48.28 3.12
N LEU A 3 14.89 -47.48 2.38
CA LEU A 3 15.11 -46.06 2.05
C LEU A 3 15.30 -45.18 3.29
N ASN A 4 16.07 -44.10 3.14
CA ASN A 4 15.53 -42.75 3.33
C ASN A 4 16.43 -41.72 2.64
N ASP A 5 15.87 -41.13 1.59
CA ASP A 5 16.34 -39.96 0.87
C ASP A 5 16.35 -38.74 1.80
N GLU A 6 17.52 -38.20 2.13
CA GLU A 6 17.61 -36.78 2.45
C GLU A 6 18.02 -36.04 1.18
N VAL A 7 17.00 -35.69 0.40
CA VAL A 7 17.09 -34.68 -0.64
C VAL A 7 17.57 -33.41 0.05
N GLY A 8 18.84 -33.08 -0.13
CA GLY A 8 19.40 -31.77 0.15
C GLY A 8 18.66 -30.74 -0.70
N GLY A 9 17.53 -30.24 -0.18
CA GLY A 9 16.86 -29.07 -0.70
C GLY A 9 17.84 -27.89 -0.62
N PRO A 10 17.85 -26.99 -1.63
CA PRO A 10 18.78 -25.88 -1.63
C PRO A 10 18.59 -25.07 -0.35
N ALA A 11 19.67 -24.92 0.41
CA ALA A 11 19.78 -23.97 1.50
C ALA A 11 19.18 -22.65 1.03
N ARG A 12 18.06 -22.23 1.62
CA ARG A 12 17.50 -20.90 1.41
C ARG A 12 18.54 -19.88 1.90
N GLN A 13 19.31 -19.34 0.97
CA GLN A 13 20.29 -18.30 1.23
C GLN A 13 19.59 -17.04 1.77
N GLY A 14 20.06 -16.53 2.91
CA GLY A 14 20.14 -15.11 3.26
C GLY A 14 18.91 -14.44 3.87
N TRP A 15 18.65 -14.59 5.18
CA TRP A 15 17.61 -13.81 5.88
C TRP A 15 18.25 -12.95 6.98
N ASP A 16 18.74 -11.77 6.60
CA ASP A 16 18.94 -10.62 7.51
C ASP A 16 17.93 -9.51 7.16
N THR A 17 16.73 -9.92 6.72
CA THR A 17 15.66 -9.00 6.31
C THR A 17 14.68 -8.79 7.45
N SER A 18 14.28 -7.54 7.67
CA SER A 18 13.35 -7.20 8.75
C SER A 18 11.97 -7.82 8.50
N LEU A 19 11.18 -8.04 9.56
CA LEU A 19 9.79 -8.53 9.41
C LEU A 19 8.95 -7.66 8.48
N TYR A 20 9.20 -6.35 8.47
CA TYR A 20 8.51 -5.40 7.60
C TYR A 20 8.86 -5.55 6.12
N GLU A 21 10.13 -5.80 5.82
CA GLU A 21 10.60 -6.12 4.48
C GLU A 21 10.01 -7.44 3.98
N TYR A 22 9.98 -8.46 4.85
CA TYR A 22 9.32 -9.73 4.54
C TYR A 22 7.83 -9.55 4.21
N TRP A 23 7.09 -8.79 5.01
CA TRP A 23 5.68 -8.52 4.74
C TRP A 23 5.47 -7.72 3.46
N LEU A 24 6.33 -6.73 3.18
CA LEU A 24 6.29 -5.97 1.93
C LEU A 24 6.43 -6.93 0.73
N ASP A 25 7.45 -7.77 0.73
CA ASP A 25 7.72 -8.71 -0.35
C ASP A 25 6.57 -9.69 -0.57
N CYS A 26 6.07 -10.30 0.49
CA CYS A 26 4.94 -11.24 0.41
C CYS A 26 3.68 -10.56 -0.13
N LEU A 27 3.33 -9.38 0.38
CA LEU A 27 2.11 -8.67 -0.02
C LEU A 27 2.17 -8.09 -1.43
N MET A 28 3.37 -7.83 -1.95
CA MET A 28 3.59 -7.43 -3.34
C MET A 28 3.46 -8.59 -4.32
N GLN A 29 3.79 -9.81 -3.89
CA GLN A 29 3.63 -11.03 -4.70
C GLN A 29 2.18 -11.54 -4.69
N GLU A 30 1.59 -11.66 -3.50
CA GLU A 30 0.22 -12.15 -3.32
C GLU A 30 -0.47 -11.44 -2.16
N PHE A 31 -1.54 -10.72 -2.45
CA PHE A 31 -2.27 -9.99 -1.41
C PHE A 31 -2.93 -10.95 -0.41
N ASN A 32 -2.50 -10.86 0.86
CA ASN A 32 -3.11 -11.57 1.97
C ASN A 32 -3.68 -10.57 2.99
N LEU A 33 -5.00 -10.57 3.16
CA LEU A 33 -5.69 -9.62 4.04
C LEU A 33 -5.24 -9.73 5.51
N ARG A 34 -4.98 -10.94 6.01
CA ARG A 34 -4.55 -11.15 7.39
C ARG A 34 -3.16 -10.56 7.62
N MET A 35 -2.22 -10.89 6.75
CA MET A 35 -0.85 -10.36 6.80
C MET A 35 -0.84 -8.83 6.66
N TYR A 36 -1.62 -8.28 5.73
CA TYR A 36 -1.77 -6.83 5.57
C TYR A 36 -2.27 -6.16 6.85
N ASN A 37 -3.29 -6.73 7.51
CA ASN A 37 -3.83 -6.17 8.75
C ASN A 37 -2.81 -6.25 9.89
N GLU A 38 -2.06 -7.35 10.01
CA GLU A 38 -0.99 -7.51 11.00
C GLU A 38 0.13 -6.50 10.77
N PHE A 39 0.62 -6.39 9.53
CA PHE A 39 1.62 -5.42 9.12
C PHE A 39 1.18 -3.98 9.42
N ARG A 40 0.02 -3.56 8.92
CA ARG A 40 -0.50 -2.21 9.14
C ARG A 40 -0.65 -1.90 10.62
N ARG A 41 -1.23 -2.82 11.39
CA ARG A 41 -1.42 -2.63 12.84
C ARG A 41 -0.10 -2.42 13.54
N GLN A 42 0.90 -3.28 13.27
CA GLN A 42 2.18 -3.20 13.95
C GLN A 42 2.98 -1.97 13.54
N ALA A 43 2.99 -1.61 12.26
CA ALA A 43 3.66 -0.41 11.76
C ALA A 43 3.08 0.88 12.37
N LEU A 44 1.76 0.96 12.51
CA LEU A 44 1.10 2.11 13.14
C LEU A 44 1.32 2.11 14.66
N ASP A 45 1.26 0.96 15.32
CA ASP A 45 1.54 0.84 16.75
C ASP A 45 2.96 1.29 17.09
N ASP A 46 3.95 0.85 16.31
CA ASP A 46 5.35 1.28 16.43
C ASP A 46 5.49 2.80 16.25
N LEU A 47 4.82 3.38 15.25
CA LEU A 47 4.82 4.82 15.00
C LEU A 47 4.22 5.61 16.17
N PHE A 48 3.08 5.16 16.71
CA PHE A 48 2.34 5.89 17.74
C PHE A 48 2.87 5.70 19.16
N THR A 49 3.28 4.47 19.50
CA THR A 49 3.60 4.09 20.88
C THR A 49 5.10 4.02 21.15
N ARG A 50 5.88 3.61 20.14
CA ARG A 50 7.35 3.44 20.28
C ARG A 50 8.13 4.56 19.64
N HIS A 51 7.46 5.43 18.88
CA HIS A 51 8.07 6.54 18.14
C HIS A 51 9.16 6.08 17.16
N THR A 52 8.97 4.89 16.58
CA THR A 52 9.84 4.31 15.54
C THR A 52 9.09 4.26 14.22
N ASP A 53 9.65 4.80 13.15
CA ASP A 53 8.99 4.95 11.86
C ASP A 53 9.37 3.89 10.82
N ASP A 54 10.32 2.99 11.11
CA ASP A 54 10.78 1.94 10.18
C ASP A 54 9.61 1.16 9.55
N GLY A 55 8.73 0.59 10.39
CA GLY A 55 7.56 -0.16 9.90
C GLY A 55 6.58 0.70 9.11
N PHE A 56 6.44 1.97 9.50
CA PHE A 56 5.59 2.91 8.77
C PHE A 56 6.20 3.28 7.40
N ASN A 57 7.51 3.39 7.29
CA ASN A 57 8.22 3.64 6.03
C ASN A 57 8.01 2.47 5.05
N PHE A 58 8.12 1.23 5.53
CA PHE A 58 7.75 0.06 4.72
C PHE A 58 6.26 0.04 4.34
N LEU A 59 5.36 0.47 5.23
CA LEU A 59 3.93 0.53 4.94
C LEU A 59 3.61 1.59 3.88
N MET A 60 4.27 2.75 3.93
CA MET A 60 4.16 3.78 2.91
C MET A 60 4.70 3.32 1.56
N GLU A 61 5.81 2.57 1.56
CA GLU A 61 6.36 1.96 0.36
C GLU A 61 5.38 0.94 -0.24
N TYR A 62 4.79 0.09 0.60
CA TYR A 62 3.73 -0.83 0.18
C TYR A 62 2.57 -0.09 -0.48
N TYR A 63 2.09 1.00 0.12
CA TYR A 63 1.02 1.80 -0.47
C TYR A 63 1.42 2.42 -1.80
N ARG A 64 2.64 2.94 -1.92
CA ARG A 64 3.17 3.52 -3.15
C ARG A 64 3.18 2.50 -4.28
N LEU A 65 3.68 1.29 -4.00
CA LEU A 65 3.74 0.20 -4.95
C LEU A 65 2.34 -0.33 -5.31
N ALA A 66 1.44 -0.52 -4.33
CA ALA A 66 0.08 -1.01 -4.57
C ALA A 66 -0.75 -0.04 -5.43
N VAL A 67 -0.62 1.26 -5.17
CA VAL A 67 -1.29 2.30 -5.93
C VAL A 67 -0.70 2.43 -7.34
N GLY A 68 0.64 2.42 -7.48
CA GLY A 68 1.34 2.55 -8.77
C GLY A 68 1.38 1.29 -9.64
N SER A 69 1.10 0.11 -9.09
CA SER A 69 1.10 -1.17 -9.80
C SER A 69 0.11 -1.18 -10.98
N PRO A 70 0.29 -2.01 -12.03
CA PRO A 70 -0.78 -2.23 -13.00
C PRO A 70 -1.96 -3.00 -12.40
N PHE A 71 -1.80 -3.76 -11.31
CA PHE A 71 -2.86 -4.61 -10.79
C PHE A 71 -3.94 -3.83 -10.03
N ARG A 72 -5.14 -4.43 -9.91
CA ARG A 72 -6.24 -3.88 -9.11
C ARG A 72 -5.82 -3.74 -7.66
N ILE A 73 -6.13 -2.59 -7.04
CA ILE A 73 -5.93 -2.39 -5.61
C ILE A 73 -7.07 -3.06 -4.84
N HIS A 74 -6.72 -3.76 -3.76
CA HIS A 74 -7.73 -4.35 -2.90
C HIS A 74 -8.55 -3.25 -2.20
N PRO A 75 -9.90 -3.30 -2.18
CA PRO A 75 -10.74 -2.24 -1.61
C PRO A 75 -10.42 -1.89 -0.15
N ARG A 76 -9.97 -2.88 0.62
CA ARG A 76 -9.55 -2.68 2.00
C ARG A 76 -8.40 -1.68 2.13
N ILE A 77 -7.37 -1.80 1.30
CA ILE A 77 -6.20 -0.89 1.30
C ILE A 77 -6.68 0.55 1.08
N LEU A 78 -7.59 0.74 0.12
CA LEU A 78 -8.12 2.05 -0.20
C LEU A 78 -8.98 2.64 0.93
N SER A 79 -9.81 1.80 1.57
CA SER A 79 -10.57 2.21 2.75
C SER A 79 -9.66 2.63 3.89
N ASP A 80 -8.57 1.90 4.12
CA ASP A 80 -7.62 2.19 5.19
C ASP A 80 -6.79 3.46 4.90
N LEU A 81 -6.41 3.71 3.64
CA LEU A 81 -5.79 4.96 3.20
C LEU A 81 -6.72 6.17 3.42
N VAL A 82 -7.99 6.05 3.03
CA VAL A 82 -9.00 7.10 3.29
C VAL A 82 -9.16 7.32 4.79
N GLY A 83 -9.19 6.24 5.59
CA GLY A 83 -9.27 6.32 7.05
C GLY A 83 -8.11 7.11 7.66
N LEU A 84 -6.87 6.82 7.24
CA LEU A 84 -5.67 7.54 7.71
C LEU A 84 -5.68 9.01 7.29
N CYS A 85 -6.16 9.34 6.09
CA CYS A 85 -6.27 10.72 5.63
C CYS A 85 -7.38 11.54 6.33
N ARG A 86 -8.40 10.87 6.90
CA ARG A 86 -9.49 11.53 7.64
C ARG A 86 -9.10 11.91 9.06
N ASP A 87 -8.12 11.22 9.64
CA ASP A 87 -7.64 11.53 10.97
C ASP A 87 -6.77 12.80 10.93
N GLU A 88 -7.30 13.92 11.39
CA GLU A 88 -6.58 15.19 11.38
C GLU A 88 -5.38 15.21 12.33
N ALA A 89 -5.39 14.36 13.36
CA ALA A 89 -4.28 14.22 14.30
C ALA A 89 -3.16 13.33 13.74
N PHE A 90 -3.44 12.56 12.68
CA PHE A 90 -2.47 11.72 12.02
C PHE A 90 -1.53 12.56 11.14
N LYS A 91 -0.42 13.01 11.73
CA LYS A 91 0.58 13.87 11.05
C LYS A 91 1.01 13.38 9.66
N PRO A 92 1.22 12.08 9.40
CA PRO A 92 1.61 11.60 8.07
C PRO A 92 0.50 11.62 7.01
N ARG A 93 -0.72 12.08 7.32
CA ARG A 93 -1.85 12.16 6.36
C ARG A 93 -1.48 12.88 5.06
N ASP A 94 -0.66 13.92 5.12
CA ASP A 94 -0.29 14.73 3.95
C ASP A 94 0.63 13.95 3.00
N ALA A 95 1.50 13.09 3.53
CA ALA A 95 2.31 12.19 2.73
C ALA A 95 1.44 11.18 1.98
N ILE A 96 0.37 10.68 2.62
CA ILE A 96 -0.60 9.80 1.97
C ILE A 96 -1.39 10.54 0.89
N PHE A 97 -1.84 11.77 1.15
CA PHE A 97 -2.50 12.60 0.12
C PHE A 97 -1.59 12.79 -1.09
N SER A 98 -0.34 13.21 -0.87
CA SER A 98 0.65 13.43 -1.93
C SER A 98 0.93 12.17 -2.76
N LEU A 99 1.01 11.00 -2.10
CA LEU A 99 1.17 9.71 -2.77
C LEU A 99 0.01 9.43 -3.74
N ILE A 100 -1.23 9.64 -3.29
CA ILE A 100 -2.43 9.39 -4.11
C ILE A 100 -2.56 10.44 -5.22
N GLU A 101 -2.28 11.71 -4.93
CA GLU A 101 -2.29 12.78 -5.94
C GLU A 101 -1.27 12.50 -7.04
N THR A 102 -0.05 12.11 -6.67
CA THR A 102 1.02 11.74 -7.60
C THR A 102 0.62 10.55 -8.46
N ALA A 103 0.02 9.52 -7.87
CA ALA A 103 -0.43 8.36 -8.62
C ALA A 103 -1.56 8.69 -9.61
N VAL A 104 -2.49 9.56 -9.22
CA VAL A 104 -3.59 10.00 -10.10
C VAL A 104 -3.10 10.93 -11.20
N ALA A 105 -2.08 11.75 -10.94
CA ALA A 105 -1.47 12.65 -11.93
C ALA A 105 -0.60 11.90 -12.95
N ASN A 106 0.11 10.85 -12.50
CA ASN A 106 0.94 10.00 -13.36
C ASN A 106 0.15 8.96 -14.14
N ASP A 107 -1.18 8.94 -14.02
CA ASP A 107 -2.04 8.08 -14.81
C ASP A 107 -1.94 8.47 -16.29
N GLN A 108 -1.27 7.62 -17.07
CA GLN A 108 -1.12 7.79 -18.51
C GLN A 108 -2.42 7.51 -19.29
N GLY A 109 -3.55 7.29 -18.60
CA GLY A 109 -4.87 7.24 -19.21
C GLY A 109 -5.11 5.96 -20.00
N ASN A 110 -4.63 4.82 -19.51
CA ASN A 110 -4.93 3.54 -20.12
C ASN A 110 -6.34 3.10 -19.72
N GLU A 111 -7.28 3.18 -20.66
CA GLU A 111 -8.72 2.93 -20.51
C GLU A 111 -9.08 1.57 -19.88
N LYS A 112 -8.14 0.61 -19.84
CA LYS A 112 -8.34 -0.70 -19.20
C LYS A 112 -8.21 -0.65 -17.67
N PHE A 113 -7.65 0.41 -17.10
CA PHE A 113 -7.39 0.51 -15.66
C PHE A 113 -8.46 1.31 -14.93
N HIS A 114 -9.56 0.65 -14.59
CA HIS A 114 -10.57 1.13 -13.63
C HIS A 114 -9.99 1.48 -12.24
N LYS A 115 -8.71 1.19 -11.96
CA LYS A 115 -8.09 1.43 -10.66
C LYS A 115 -7.96 2.91 -10.33
N ILE A 116 -7.34 3.71 -11.20
CA ILE A 116 -7.13 5.14 -10.91
C ILE A 116 -8.48 5.85 -10.81
N ASP A 117 -9.44 5.51 -11.67
CA ASP A 117 -10.81 6.02 -11.56
C ASP A 117 -11.50 5.58 -10.26
N PHE A 118 -11.28 4.35 -9.81
CA PHE A 118 -11.80 3.86 -8.53
C PHE A 118 -11.18 4.64 -7.35
N ILE A 119 -9.86 4.82 -7.34
CA ILE A 119 -9.14 5.62 -6.34
C ILE A 119 -9.67 7.05 -6.35
N ARG A 120 -9.72 7.70 -7.52
CA ARG A 120 -10.25 9.06 -7.71
C ARG A 120 -11.67 9.18 -7.17
N LYS A 121 -12.58 8.27 -7.54
CA LYS A 121 -13.97 8.27 -7.05
C LYS A 121 -14.05 8.14 -5.53
N GLN A 122 -13.25 7.27 -4.91
CA GLN A 122 -13.26 7.09 -3.46
C GLN A 122 -12.73 8.32 -2.73
N PHE A 123 -11.61 8.91 -3.20
CA PHE A 123 -11.05 10.12 -2.60
C PHE A 123 -11.95 11.35 -2.81
N THR A 124 -12.54 11.52 -4.01
CA THR A 124 -13.53 12.58 -4.25
C THR A 124 -14.75 12.43 -3.33
N ARG A 125 -15.25 11.21 -3.13
CA ARG A 125 -16.36 10.96 -2.18
C ARG A 125 -15.98 11.25 -0.74
N ALA A 126 -14.74 10.95 -0.36
CA ALA A 126 -14.29 11.09 1.02
C ALA A 126 -13.95 12.52 1.41
N PHE A 127 -13.40 13.32 0.49
CA PHE A 127 -12.77 14.62 0.80
C PHE A 127 -13.31 15.79 -0.04
N GLY A 128 -14.12 15.54 -1.07
CA GLY A 128 -14.77 16.58 -1.87
C GLY A 128 -13.78 17.62 -2.40
N ASN A 129 -13.97 18.88 -1.99
CA ASN A 129 -13.16 20.02 -2.43
C ASN A 129 -11.73 20.04 -1.85
N GLN A 130 -11.44 19.27 -0.80
CA GLN A 130 -10.08 19.15 -0.24
C GLN A 130 -9.18 18.29 -1.14
N TRP A 131 -9.76 17.51 -2.04
CA TRP A 131 -9.05 16.63 -2.96
C TRP A 131 -8.71 17.34 -4.27
N ARG A 132 -7.42 17.52 -4.58
CA ARG A 132 -6.98 18.26 -5.80
C ARG A 132 -6.90 17.39 -7.06
N GLY A 133 -7.07 16.07 -6.95
CA GLY A 133 -6.98 15.13 -8.08
C GLY A 133 -8.12 15.21 -9.11
N THR A 134 -8.95 16.25 -9.08
CA THR A 134 -9.94 16.60 -10.11
C THR A 134 -9.34 17.53 -11.15
N GLY A 135 -8.29 17.11 -11.84
CA GLY A 135 -7.95 17.71 -13.12
C GLY A 135 -9.06 17.35 -14.11
N ARG A 136 -10.01 18.27 -14.37
CA ARG A 136 -10.91 18.14 -15.51
C ARG A 136 -10.04 17.97 -16.75
N LYS A 137 -10.09 16.80 -17.40
CA LYS A 137 -9.80 16.77 -18.84
C LYS A 137 -10.91 17.56 -19.51
N SER A 138 -10.67 18.84 -19.75
CA SER A 138 -11.45 19.60 -20.72
C SER A 138 -11.13 18.99 -22.07
N TYR A 139 -12.04 18.15 -22.57
CA TYR A 139 -12.07 17.80 -23.97
C TYR A 139 -12.60 19.05 -24.69
N HIS A 140 -11.69 19.80 -25.31
CA HIS A 140 -12.00 20.73 -26.39
C HIS A 140 -11.85 20.01 -27.72
#